data_AF-A0A661ZQ85-F1
#
_entry.id   AF-A0A661ZQ85-F1
#
_cell.length_a   1.000
_cell.length_b   1.000
_cell.length_c   1.000
_cell.angle_alpha   90.00
_cell.angle_beta   90.00
_cell.angle_gamma   90.00
#
_symmetry.space_group_name_H-M   'P 1'
#
loop_
_entity.id
_entity.type
_entity.pdbx_description
1 polymer ?
#
loop_
_entity_poly.entity_id
_entity_poly.type
_entity_poly.pdbx_seq_one_letter_code
_entity_poly.pdbx_strand_id
1 'polypeptide(L)' 'MKIKIALLLCILIGAYNQHAQASPPAEPDTLSIWVNGACGMCKTRIEETALKVKGVQSATWDVKTHQLSLSI' A
#
# COMPACT_ATOMS: atom_id res chain seq x y z
N MET A 1 -25.30 15.60 45.80
CA MET A 1 -25.45 14.29 45.11
C MET A 1 -25.48 14.39 43.59
N LYS A 2 -26.17 15.37 42.99
CA LYS A 2 -26.28 15.56 41.53
C LYS A 2 -24.91 15.75 40.83
N ILE A 3 -23.98 16.50 41.42
CA ILE A 3 -22.61 16.72 40.90
C ILE A 3 -21.73 15.45 40.94
N LYS A 4 -21.83 14.64 42.00
CA LYS A 4 -21.05 13.39 42.12
C LYS A 4 -21.53 12.33 41.13
N ILE A 5 -22.85 12.28 40.90
CA ILE A 5 -23.48 11.39 39.90
C ILE A 5 -23.08 11.81 38.48
N ALA A 6 -23.08 13.12 38.19
CA ALA A 6 -22.63 13.65 36.90
C ALA A 6 -21.16 13.30 36.60
N LEU A 7 -20.27 13.43 37.59
CA LEU A 7 -18.85 13.08 37.47
C LEU A 7 -18.60 11.58 37.23
N LEU A 8 -19.38 10.71 37.88
CA LEU A 8 -19.31 9.24 37.70
C LEU A 8 -19.78 8.80 36.32
N LEU A 9 -20.76 9.50 35.74
CA LEU A 9 -21.30 9.22 34.40
C LEU A 9 -20.32 9.59 33.28
N CYS A 10 -19.53 10.65 33.45
CA CYS A 10 -18.51 11.06 32.47
C CYS A 10 -17.36 10.04 32.36
N ILE A 11 -17.01 9.34 33.44
CA ILE A 11 -15.92 8.35 33.45
C ILE A 11 -16.29 7.09 32.64
N LEU A 12 -17.58 6.70 32.64
CA LEU A 12 -18.06 5.53 31.89
C LEU A 12 -18.05 5.76 30.37
N ILE A 13 -18.26 7.00 29.91
CA ILE A 13 -18.30 7.35 28.48
C ILE A 13 -16.88 7.38 27.88
N GLY A 14 -15.86 7.75 28.68
CA GLY A 14 -14.46 7.77 28.24
C GLY A 14 -13.90 6.38 27.92
N ALA A 15 -14.37 5.32 28.58
CA ALA A 15 -13.93 3.94 28.37
C ALA A 15 -14.46 3.31 27.07
N TYR A 16 -15.60 3.77 26.54
CA TYR A 16 -16.18 3.25 25.30
C TYR A 16 -15.37 3.65 24.04
N ASN A 17 -14.55 4.70 24.11
CA ASN A 17 -13.78 5.20 22.97
C ASN A 17 -12.43 4.49 22.76
N GLN A 18 -12.13 3.43 23.52
CA GLN A 18 -10.90 2.64 23.38
C GLN A 18 -11.01 1.46 22.41
N HIS A 19 -12.01 1.43 21.52
CA HIS A 19 -11.99 0.45 20.44
C HIS A 19 -10.86 0.82 19.47
N ALA A 20 -9.74 0.10 19.57
CA ALA A 20 -8.54 0.31 18.78
C ALA A 20 -8.89 0.42 17.30
N GLN A 21 -8.69 1.60 16.72
CA GLN A 21 -8.81 1.81 15.28
C GLN A 21 -7.60 1.09 14.65
N ALA A 22 -7.81 -0.15 14.21
CA ALA A 22 -6.79 -0.89 13.49
C ALA A 22 -6.36 -0.05 12.28
N SER A 23 -5.09 0.31 12.20
CA SER A 23 -4.56 0.99 11.03
C SER A 23 -4.78 0.11 9.81
N PRO A 24 -5.23 0.67 8.67
CA PRO A 24 -5.35 -0.11 7.44
C PRO A 24 -4.00 -0.79 7.12
N PRO A 25 -4.01 -2.01 6.55
CA PRO A 25 -2.79 -2.67 6.11
C PRO A 25 -1.98 -1.71 5.25
N ALA A 26 -0.66 -1.64 5.48
CA ALA A 26 0.22 -0.82 4.65
C ALA A 26 0.02 -1.21 3.18
N GLU A 27 -0.39 -0.25 2.36
CA GLU A 27 -0.57 -0.47 0.93
C GLU A 27 0.82 -0.69 0.31
N PRO A 28 1.00 -1.69 -0.58
CA PRO A 28 2.29 -1.92 -1.21
C PRO A 28 2.65 -0.72 -2.09
N ASP A 29 3.87 -0.21 -1.92
CA ASP A 29 4.41 0.87 -2.74
C ASP A 29 4.61 0.37 -4.17
N THR A 30 3.61 0.62 -5.01
CA THR A 30 3.60 0.23 -6.42
C THR A 30 3.86 1.44 -7.30
N LEU A 31 4.78 1.29 -8.25
CA LEU A 31 5.13 2.32 -9.24
C LEU A 31 4.85 1.78 -10.64
N SER A 32 4.16 2.57 -11.46
CA SER A 32 3.97 2.23 -12.88
C SER A 32 4.61 3.29 -13.78
N ILE A 33 5.43 2.83 -14.73
CA ILE A 33 6.12 3.69 -15.69
C ILE A 33 5.92 3.17 -17.11
N TRP A 34 5.89 4.07 -18.08
CA TRP A 34 5.81 3.70 -19.49
C TRP A 34 7.20 3.34 -20.04
N VAL A 35 7.32 2.20 -20.70
CA VAL A 35 8.56 1.70 -21.28
C VAL A 35 8.30 1.18 -22.68
N ASN A 36 9.05 1.69 -23.66
CA ASN A 36 8.92 1.27 -25.04
C ASN A 36 9.46 -0.16 -25.22
N GLY A 37 8.62 -1.06 -25.74
CA GLY A 37 8.96 -2.43 -26.10
C GLY A 37 7.98 -2.95 -27.14
N ALA A 38 8.41 -3.87 -27.99
CA ALA A 38 7.63 -4.29 -29.16
C ALA A 38 7.21 -5.76 -29.15
N CYS A 39 7.88 -6.62 -28.37
CA CYS A 39 7.66 -8.07 -28.43
C CYS A 39 7.96 -8.77 -27.11
N GLY A 40 7.71 -10.09 -27.07
CA GLY A 40 7.97 -10.92 -25.89
C GLY A 40 9.43 -10.91 -25.41
N MET A 41 10.40 -10.79 -26.32
CA MET A 41 11.81 -10.64 -25.92
C MET A 41 12.09 -9.29 -25.23
N CYS A 42 11.37 -8.23 -25.61
CA CYS A 42 11.45 -6.95 -24.91
C CYS A 42 10.91 -7.09 -23.49
N LYS A 43 9.76 -7.77 -23.31
CA LYS A 43 9.16 -8.04 -21.99
C LYS A 43 10.18 -8.64 -21.04
N THR A 44 10.79 -9.76 -21.42
CA THR A 44 11.77 -10.47 -20.57
C THR A 44 12.94 -9.57 -20.19
N ARG A 45 13.51 -8.82 -21.15
CA ARG A 45 14.64 -7.93 -20.87
C ARG A 45 14.28 -6.77 -19.95
N ILE A 46 13.10 -6.17 -20.14
CA ILE A 46 12.61 -5.06 -19.33
C ILE A 46 12.41 -5.54 -17.88
N GLU A 47 11.74 -6.67 -17.68
CA GLU A 47 11.48 -7.25 -16.36
C GLU A 47 12.79 -7.66 -15.66
N GLU A 48 13.70 -8.36 -16.33
CA GLU A 48 14.99 -8.75 -15.77
C GLU A 48 15.88 -7.55 -15.39
N THR A 49 15.83 -6.48 -16.17
CA THR A 49 16.60 -5.26 -15.89
C THR A 49 16.02 -4.54 -14.67
N ALA A 50 14.69 -4.47 -14.58
CA ALA A 50 14.01 -3.87 -13.43
C ALA A 50 14.32 -4.62 -12.12
N LEU A 51 14.33 -5.95 -12.14
CA LEU A 51 14.65 -6.77 -10.96
C LEU A 51 16.11 -6.63 -10.48
N LYS A 52 17.02 -6.14 -11.31
CA LYS A 52 18.41 -5.85 -10.92
C LYS A 52 18.55 -4.56 -10.13
N VAL A 53 17.53 -3.70 -10.14
CA VAL A 53 17.54 -2.44 -9.39
C VAL A 53 17.31 -2.76 -7.91
N LYS A 54 18.18 -2.24 -7.05
CA LYS A 54 18.10 -2.46 -5.60
C LYS A 54 16.76 -1.96 -5.07
N GLY A 55 16.05 -2.84 -4.36
CA GLY A 55 14.75 -2.53 -3.75
C GLY A 55 13.55 -2.96 -4.59
N VAL A 56 13.72 -3.36 -5.85
CA VAL A 56 12.59 -3.89 -6.62
C VAL A 56 12.31 -5.33 -6.19
N GLN A 57 11.11 -5.59 -5.68
CA GLN A 57 10.65 -6.91 -5.26
C GLN A 57 9.99 -7.67 -6.43
N SER A 58 9.25 -6.96 -7.29
CA SER A 58 8.63 -7.54 -8.48
C SER A 58 8.54 -6.53 -9.63
N ALA A 59 8.52 -7.05 -10.85
CA ALA A 59 8.43 -6.26 -12.08
C ALA A 59 7.58 -7.00 -13.12
N THR A 60 6.57 -6.33 -13.67
CA THR A 60 5.71 -6.87 -14.74
C THR A 60 5.53 -5.86 -15.84
N TRP A 61 5.85 -6.22 -17.09
CA TRP A 61 5.65 -5.36 -18.26
C TRP A 61 4.58 -5.91 -19.20
N ASP A 62 3.65 -5.06 -19.62
CA ASP A 62 2.55 -5.40 -20.52
C ASP A 62 2.79 -4.83 -21.93
N VAL A 63 2.76 -5.72 -22.94
CA VAL A 63 3.00 -5.39 -24.35
C VAL A 63 1.88 -4.59 -25.02
N LYS A 64 0.66 -4.62 -24.46
CA LYS A 64 -0.48 -3.87 -25.01
C LYS A 64 -0.50 -2.45 -24.49
N THR A 65 -0.15 -2.25 -23.22
CA THR A 65 -0.19 -0.93 -22.57
C THR A 65 1.18 -0.23 -22.58
N HIS A 66 2.26 -0.99 -22.83
CA HIS A 66 3.64 -0.56 -22.68
C HIS A 66 3.96 -0.06 -21.26
N GLN A 67 3.23 -0.53 -20.26
CA GLN A 67 3.47 -0.17 -18.86
C GLN A 67 4.28 -1.24 -18.14
N LEU A 68 5.28 -0.79 -17.39
CA LEU A 68 6.03 -1.56 -16.42
C LEU A 68 5.51 -1.21 -15.03
N SER A 69 4.93 -2.19 -14.35
CA SER A 69 4.53 -2.09 -12.94
C SER A 69 5.60 -2.72 -12.06
N LEU A 70 6.00 -1.99 -11.03
CA LEU A 70 7.03 -2.36 -10.05
C LEU A 70 6.40 -2.40 -8.66
N SER A 71 6.77 -3.40 -7.87
CA SER A 71 6.59 -3.38 -6.41
C SER A 71 7.96 -3.17 -5.79
N ILE A 72 8.08 -2.15 -4.94
CA ILE A 72 9.31 -1.78 -4.23
C ILE A 72 9.20 -2.23 -2.77
#